data_AF-A0A920TQI5-F1
#
_entry.id   AF-A0A920TQI5-F1
#
_cell.length_a   1.000
_cell.length_b   1.000
_cell.length_c   1.000
_cell.angle_alpha   90.00
_cell.angle_beta   90.00
_cell.angle_gamma   90.00
#
_symmetry.space_group_name_H-M   'P 1'
#
loop_
_entity.id
_entity.type
_entity.pdbx_description
1 polymer ?
#
loop_
_entity_poly.entity_id
_entity_poly.type
_entity_poly.pdbx_seq_one_letter_code
_entity_poly.pdbx_strand_id
1 'polypeptide(L)' 'MFGNNILGTKFSFDLNICIGQGAYICGEETALIASIEGRRAEVDVRPPFPVTEGLYKKPTLLIM' A
#
# COMPACT_ATOMS: atom_id res chain seq x y z
N MET A 1 -4.53 6.53 18.11
CA MET A 1 -3.57 7.62 18.28
C MET A 1 -2.80 7.75 16.97
N PHE A 2 -3.25 8.64 16.09
CA PHE A 2 -2.71 8.85 14.74
C PHE A 2 -2.34 10.33 14.58
N GLY A 3 -1.48 10.63 13.61
CA GLY A 3 -1.02 11.99 13.31
C GLY A 3 0.40 12.27 13.82
N ASN A 4 0.70 13.56 14.01
CA ASN A 4 2.03 14.02 14.35
C ASN A 4 2.36 13.83 15.84
N ASN A 5 3.62 13.48 16.12
CA ASN A 5 4.18 13.34 17.47
C ASN A 5 3.34 12.43 18.39
N ILE A 6 3.10 11.19 17.94
CA ILE A 6 2.25 10.23 18.65
C ILE A 6 2.80 10.04 20.07
N LEU A 7 1.92 10.19 21.07
CA LEU A 7 2.25 10.07 22.49
C LEU A 7 3.37 11.02 22.97
N GLY A 8 3.57 12.16 22.30
CA GLY A 8 4.64 13.11 22.63
C GLY A 8 6.04 12.67 22.18
N THR A 9 6.13 11.64 21.35
CA THR A 9 7.39 11.21 20.72
C THR A 9 7.65 11.99 19.42
N LYS A 10 8.82 11.81 18.80
CA LYS A 10 9.12 12.36 17.45
C LYS A 10 8.55 11.52 16.31
N PHE A 11 7.87 10.41 16.62
CA PHE A 11 7.29 9.52 15.63
C PHE A 11 5.92 10.03 15.18
N SER A 12 5.71 10.05 13.86
CA SER A 12 4.44 10.46 13.26
C SER A 12 3.97 9.36 12.32
N PHE A 13 2.68 9.06 12.35
CA PHE A 13 2.08 8.03 11.50
C PHE A 13 0.67 8.45 11.09
N ASP A 14 0.47 8.51 9.77
CA ASP A 14 -0.79 8.85 9.14
C ASP A 14 -1.44 7.60 8.57
N LEU A 15 -2.76 7.50 8.75
CA LEU A 15 -3.57 6.39 8.27
C LEU A 15 -4.59 6.92 7.26
N ASN A 16 -4.57 6.36 6.06
CA ASN A 16 -5.57 6.62 5.02
C ASN A 16 -6.34 5.34 4.73
N ILE A 17 -7.67 5.44 4.65
CA ILE A 17 -8.53 4.32 4.29
C ILE A 17 -8.86 4.42 2.81
N CYS A 18 -8.45 3.44 2.03
CA CYS A 18 -8.84 3.29 0.62
C CYS A 18 -9.94 2.24 0.51
N ILE A 19 -11.10 2.63 -0.02
CA ILE A 19 -12.23 1.72 -0.24
C ILE A 19 -12.17 1.22 -1.69
N GLY A 20 -11.97 -0.09 -1.87
CA GLY A 20 -11.92 -0.71 -3.20
C GLY A 20 -13.29 -0.74 -3.89
N GLN A 21 -13.30 -0.72 -5.22
CA GLN A 21 -14.52 -0.73 -6.04
C GLN A 21 -15.01 -2.14 -6.43
N GLY A 22 -14.91 -3.12 -5.52
CA GLY A 22 -15.53 -4.44 -5.72
C GLY A 22 -14.81 -5.39 -6.70
N ALA A 23 -13.51 -5.22 -6.95
CA ALA A 23 -12.72 -6.14 -7.76
C ALA A 23 -12.15 -7.29 -6.90
N TYR A 24 -12.59 -8.53 -7.17
CA TYR A 24 -12.09 -9.76 -6.52
C TYR A 24 -10.57 -9.99 -6.70
N ILE A 25 -9.97 -9.36 -7.73
CA ILE A 25 -8.54 -9.50 -8.06
C ILE A 25 -7.61 -8.78 -7.07
N CYS A 26 -8.14 -8.01 -6.12
CA CYS A 26 -7.37 -7.30 -5.09
C CYS A 26 -6.80 -8.22 -3.98
N GLY A 27 -6.97 -9.54 -4.09
CA GLY A 27 -6.33 -10.54 -3.21
C GLY A 27 -4.90 -10.91 -3.61
N GLU A 28 -4.31 -10.22 -4.59
CA GLU A 28 -2.88 -10.33 -4.91
C GLU A 28 -2.19 -9.00 -4.54
N GLU A 29 -1.03 -9.10 -3.90
CA GLU A 29 -0.31 -7.99 -3.27
C GLU A 29 -0.01 -6.84 -4.25
N THR A 30 0.46 -7.15 -5.46
CA THR A 30 0.80 -6.14 -6.47
C THR A 30 -0.45 -5.57 -7.14
N ALA A 31 -1.48 -6.39 -7.33
CA ALA A 31 -2.78 -5.94 -7.82
C ALA A 31 -3.45 -4.96 -6.85
N LEU A 32 -3.27 -5.14 -5.54
CA LEU A 32 -3.74 -4.21 -4.51
C LEU A 32 -3.01 -2.86 -4.59
N ILE A 33 -1.69 -2.86 -4.77
CA ILE A 33 -0.91 -1.63 -4.97
C ILE A 33 -1.41 -0.87 -6.20
N ALA A 34 -1.54 -1.56 -7.34
CA ALA A 34 -2.01 -0.94 -8.58
C ALA A 34 -3.42 -0.33 -8.42
N SER A 35 -4.30 -0.99 -7.67
CA SER A 35 -5.64 -0.49 -7.35
C SER A 35 -5.58 0.80 -6.51
N ILE A 36 -4.72 0.86 -5.49
CA ILE A 36 -4.51 2.07 -4.67
C ILE A 36 -3.94 3.23 -5.50
N GLU A 37 -3.09 2.93 -6.49
CA GLU A 37 -2.55 3.91 -7.44
C GLU A 37 -3.56 4.35 -8.51
N GLY A 38 -4.77 3.79 -8.53
CA GLY A 38 -5.79 4.07 -9.56
C GLY A 38 -5.47 3.46 -10.93
N ARG A 39 -4.49 2.54 -10.99
CA ARG A 39 -4.18 1.75 -12.19
C ARG A 39 -5.10 0.53 -12.26
N ARG A 40 -5.12 -0.13 -13.41
CA ARG A 40 -5.76 -1.42 -13.55
C ARG A 40 -5.05 -2.43 -12.63
N ALA A 41 -5.83 -3.19 -11.87
CA ALA A 41 -5.32 -4.21 -10.97
C ALA A 41 -4.76 -5.40 -11.78
N GLU A 42 -3.51 -5.28 -12.20
CA GLU A 42 -2.72 -6.29 -12.88
C GLU A 42 -1.56 -6.70 -11.97
N VAL A 43 -1.18 -7.97 -12.03
CA VAL A 43 -0.06 -8.50 -11.27
C VAL A 43 1.24 -8.02 -11.90
N ASP A 44 2.11 -7.40 -11.10
CA ASP A 44 3.41 -6.93 -11.58
C ASP A 44 4.44 -8.07 -11.60
N VAL A 45 5.36 -8.02 -12.57
CA VAL A 45 6.36 -9.09 -12.76
C VAL A 45 7.50 -8.90 -11.78
N ARG A 46 7.70 -9.86 -10.89
CA ARG A 46 8.86 -9.89 -9.97
C ARG A 46 10.11 -10.26 -10.77
N PRO A 47 11.25 -9.56 -10.64
CA PRO A 47 11.57 -8.40 -9.78
C PRO A 47 11.23 -7.03 -10.42
N PRO A 48 11.02 -5.94 -9.63
CA PRO A 48 11.30 -5.79 -8.19
C PRO A 48 10.21 -6.34 -7.25
N PHE A 49 10.56 -6.60 -5.99
CA PHE A 49 9.60 -7.01 -4.96
C PHE A 49 9.00 -5.78 -4.25
N PRO A 50 7.74 -5.84 -3.76
CA PRO A 50 7.09 -4.70 -3.07
C PRO A 50 7.85 -4.15 -1.87
N VAL A 51 8.56 -5.03 -1.15
CA VAL A 51 9.42 -4.66 -0.02
C VAL A 51 10.58 -3.74 -0.42
N THR A 52 11.02 -3.80 -1.68
CA THR A 52 12.04 -2.92 -2.24
C THR A 52 11.41 -1.73 -2.97
N GLU A 53 10.38 -1.97 -3.79
CA GLU A 53 9.69 -0.97 -4.60
C GLU A 53 8.23 -1.40 -4.79
N GLY A 54 7.32 -0.78 -4.03
CA GLY A 54 5.88 -1.05 -4.07
C GLY A 54 5.07 0.21 -4.34
N LEU A 55 4.19 0.58 -3.41
CA LEU A 55 3.29 1.73 -3.54
C LEU A 55 4.07 3.04 -3.77
N TYR A 56 3.74 3.73 -4.86
CA TYR A 56 4.41 4.96 -5.30
C TYR A 56 5.94 4.82 -5.39
N LYS A 57 6.42 3.64 -5.79
CA LYS A 57 7.86 3.29 -5.85
C LYS A 57 8.60 3.43 -4.52
N LYS A 58 7.88 3.22 -3.41
CA LYS A 58 8.47 3.21 -2.06
C LYS A 58 8.46 1.81 -1.47
N PRO A 59 9.41 1.48 -0.57
CA PRO A 59 9.37 0.24 0.18
C PRO A 59 8.02 0.09 0.87
N THR A 60 7.29 -0.96 0.52
CA THR A 60 5.92 -1.18 1.00
C THR A 60 5.82 -2.56 1.62
N LEU A 61 5.34 -2.60 2.86
CA LEU A 61 4.99 -3.84 3.54
C LEU A 61 3.49 -4.07 3.37
N LEU A 62 3.12 -5.15 2.69
CA LEU A 62 1.73 -5.60 2.63
C LEU A 62 1.59 -6.86 3.48
N ILE A 63 0.53 -6.89 4.29
CA ILE A 63 0.15 -8.00 5.15
C ILE A 63 -1.30 -8.30 4.78
N MET A 64 -1.55 -9.51 4.28
CA MET A 64 -2.86 -10.01 3.89
C MET A 64 -3.28 -11.10 4.86
#